data_AF-A0A316Q139-F1
#
_entry.id   AF-A0A316Q139-F1
#
_cell.length_a   1.000
_cell.length_b   1.000
_cell.length_c   1.000
_cell.angle_alpha   90.00
_cell.angle_beta   90.00
_cell.angle_gamma   90.00
#
_symmetry.space_group_name_H-M   'P 1'
#
loop_
_entity.id
_entity.type
_entity.pdbx_description
1 polymer ?
#
loop_
_entity_poly.entity_id
_entity_poly.type
_entity_poly.pdbx_seq_one_letter_code
_entity_poly.pdbx_strand_id
1 'polypeptide(L)'
;MNIEVALQRYKDVFLPDVIDNSQGDFLAKHVPMRNLLLIDHDEPTDNDKKNPLTEEDIYERVFSARDDDQFVLVKGASGAGKSHLIRWFESMLQIHKQDNEIVLYLRRADNTLKGTIKQLVELEEIKNLPNTSLYKKLASASTTIPELELKNTIYYSFINLIESDDGKAGEDEERIISNVDRKHFIALLQNSIFKDRLMDTNGPIDRIYNKIAENKTFEINDHAAEFEIEDFEIDSEFRTALISVGADEKARKIADKMLDNEEYISKLVQH
;
A
#
# COMPACT_ATOMS: atom_id res chain seq x y z
N MET A 1 -43.21 7.69 8.19
CA MET A 1 -42.13 6.69 8.10
C MET A 1 -42.75 5.38 7.64
N ASN A 2 -42.34 4.83 6.50
CA ASN A 2 -42.89 3.56 6.00
C ASN A 2 -42.22 2.39 6.76
N ILE A 3 -42.99 1.72 7.62
CA ILE A 3 -42.51 0.65 8.51
C ILE A 3 -41.96 -0.54 7.72
N GLU A 4 -42.53 -0.83 6.54
CA GLU A 4 -42.06 -1.92 5.68
C GLU A 4 -40.65 -1.64 5.13
N VAL A 5 -40.37 -0.40 4.73
CA VAL A 5 -39.05 0.03 4.28
C VAL A 5 -38.03 -0.01 5.42
N ALA A 6 -38.44 0.40 6.62
CA ALA A 6 -37.57 0.37 7.80
C ALA A 6 -37.21 -1.07 8.22
N LEU A 7 -38.15 -2.02 8.14
CA LEU A 7 -37.91 -3.43 8.45
C LEU A 7 -36.99 -4.12 7.42
N GLN A 8 -37.07 -3.73 6.14
CA GLN A 8 -36.16 -4.22 5.10
C GLN A 8 -34.74 -3.70 5.30
N ARG A 9 -34.58 -2.39 5.58
CA ARG A 9 -33.27 -1.73 5.71
C ARG A 9 -32.62 -1.84 7.08
N TYR A 10 -33.36 -2.30 8.10
CA TYR A 10 -32.85 -2.45 9.47
C TYR A 10 -31.52 -3.21 9.51
N LYS A 11 -31.38 -4.34 8.80
CA LYS A 11 -30.13 -5.12 8.85
C LYS A 11 -28.94 -4.34 8.30
N ASP A 12 -29.10 -3.62 7.21
CA ASP A 12 -28.06 -2.77 6.60
C ASP A 12 -27.69 -1.62 7.55
N VAL A 13 -28.69 -1.04 8.22
CA VAL A 13 -28.54 0.01 9.23
C VAL A 13 -28.09 -0.53 10.60
N PHE A 14 -27.80 -1.81 10.80
CA PHE A 14 -27.17 -2.29 12.05
C PHE A 14 -25.85 -3.03 11.81
N LEU A 15 -25.44 -3.22 10.56
CA LEU A 15 -24.12 -3.76 10.26
C LEU A 15 -23.01 -2.77 10.70
N PRO A 16 -21.95 -3.26 11.38
CA PRO A 16 -20.85 -2.43 11.89
C PRO A 16 -19.91 -1.92 10.79
N ASP A 17 -20.02 -2.45 9.56
CA ASP A 17 -19.13 -2.03 8.48
C ASP A 17 -19.53 -0.64 8.01
N VAL A 18 -18.80 0.35 8.55
CA VAL A 18 -18.84 1.78 8.25
C VAL A 18 -18.42 2.09 6.81
N ILE A 19 -18.31 1.10 5.91
CA ILE A 19 -17.77 1.27 4.55
C ILE A 19 -18.86 1.23 3.47
N ASP A 20 -19.96 0.50 3.69
CA ASP A 20 -20.98 0.25 2.65
C ASP A 20 -22.38 0.83 2.94
N ASN A 21 -22.52 1.59 4.03
CA ASN A 21 -23.79 2.26 4.32
C ASN A 21 -23.97 3.51 3.45
N SER A 22 -25.21 3.99 3.25
CA SER A 22 -25.43 5.28 2.58
C SER A 22 -24.92 6.46 3.43
N GLN A 23 -24.76 7.65 2.84
CA GLN A 23 -24.40 8.87 3.58
C GLN A 23 -25.36 9.11 4.76
N GLY A 24 -26.67 9.00 4.51
CA GLY A 24 -27.70 9.17 5.55
C GLY A 24 -27.62 8.13 6.67
N ASP A 25 -27.39 6.86 6.34
CA ASP A 25 -27.27 5.79 7.35
C ASP A 25 -26.01 5.95 8.21
N PHE A 26 -24.93 6.48 7.62
CA PHE A 26 -23.72 6.80 8.37
C PHE A 26 -23.95 7.95 9.34
N LEU A 27 -24.49 9.08 8.86
CA LEU A 27 -24.76 10.24 9.70
C LEU A 27 -25.74 9.90 10.85
N ALA A 28 -26.69 8.98 10.62
CA ALA A 28 -27.61 8.52 11.66
C ALA A 28 -26.94 7.71 12.79
N LYS A 29 -25.83 7.03 12.52
CA LYS A 29 -25.05 6.23 13.50
C LYS A 29 -23.85 6.96 14.07
N HIS A 30 -23.48 8.08 13.44
CA HIS A 30 -22.24 8.76 13.69
C HIS A 30 -22.15 9.25 15.14
N VAL A 31 -21.02 8.97 15.78
CA VAL A 31 -20.70 9.46 17.13
C VAL A 31 -19.57 10.49 17.00
N PRO A 32 -19.82 11.77 17.36
CA PRO A 32 -18.85 12.84 17.17
C PRO A 32 -17.53 12.62 17.89
N MET A 33 -16.43 12.89 17.19
CA MET A 33 -15.09 12.87 17.75
C MET A 33 -14.72 14.23 18.36
N ARG A 34 -14.19 14.23 19.59
CA ARG A 34 -13.90 15.46 20.36
C ARG A 34 -12.46 15.61 20.85
N ASN A 35 -11.62 14.61 20.58
CA ASN A 35 -10.24 14.54 21.07
C ASN A 35 -9.26 14.45 19.90
N LEU A 36 -9.44 15.29 18.88
CA LEU A 36 -8.57 15.37 17.71
C LEU A 36 -7.47 16.42 17.92
N LEU A 37 -6.35 16.24 17.24
CA LEU A 37 -5.23 17.19 17.25
C LEU A 37 -4.89 17.55 15.79
N LEU A 38 -4.65 18.83 15.53
CA LEU A 38 -4.14 19.33 14.27
C LEU A 38 -2.77 19.94 14.52
N ILE A 39 -1.73 19.34 13.94
CA ILE A 39 -0.33 19.74 14.12
C ILE A 39 0.35 19.85 12.75
N ASP A 40 1.36 20.72 12.66
CA ASP A 40 2.22 20.91 11.49
C ASP A 40 3.64 20.33 11.70
N HIS A 41 3.84 19.60 12.80
CA HIS A 41 5.07 18.92 13.19
C HIS A 41 4.85 17.42 13.40
N ASP A 42 5.93 16.64 13.54
CA ASP A 42 5.87 15.17 13.43
C ASP A 42 5.11 14.48 14.58
N GLU A 43 5.34 14.93 15.83
CA GLU A 43 4.74 14.36 17.04
C GLU A 43 3.99 15.39 17.90
N PRO A 44 2.87 15.03 18.56
CA PRO A 44 2.11 15.96 19.39
C PRO A 44 2.86 16.40 20.65
N THR A 45 2.93 17.70 20.89
CA THR A 45 3.49 18.27 22.12
C THR A 45 2.49 18.20 23.29
N ASP A 46 2.97 18.43 24.51
CA ASP A 46 2.11 18.54 25.68
C ASP A 46 1.14 19.74 25.61
N ASN A 47 1.48 20.77 24.82
CA ASN A 47 0.59 21.90 24.63
C ASN A 47 -0.56 21.56 23.68
N ASP A 48 -0.32 20.76 22.64
CA ASP A 48 -1.36 20.31 21.71
C ASP A 48 -2.39 19.45 22.44
N LYS A 49 -1.91 18.51 23.27
CA LYS A 49 -2.77 17.61 24.06
C LYS A 49 -3.68 18.35 25.05
N LYS A 50 -3.36 19.59 25.43
CA LYS A 50 -4.20 20.42 26.31
C LYS A 50 -5.35 21.10 25.57
N ASN A 51 -5.27 21.20 24.25
CA ASN A 51 -6.26 21.88 23.42
C ASN A 51 -6.83 20.92 22.36
N PRO A 52 -7.53 19.85 22.78
CA PRO A 52 -8.18 18.95 21.84
C PRO A 52 -9.24 19.69 21.03
N LEU A 53 -9.39 19.28 19.78
CA LEU A 53 -10.32 19.82 18.81
C LEU A 53 -11.44 18.82 18.53
N THR A 54 -12.60 19.34 18.17
CA THR A 54 -13.70 18.56 17.60
C THR A 54 -13.48 18.29 16.12
N GLU A 55 -14.20 17.32 15.56
CA GLU A 55 -14.22 17.08 14.12
C GLU A 55 -14.68 18.31 13.32
N GLU A 56 -15.62 19.10 13.84
CA GLU A 56 -16.04 20.38 13.27
C GLU A 56 -14.92 21.42 13.28
N ASP A 57 -14.20 21.55 14.39
CA ASP A 57 -13.06 22.47 14.48
C ASP A 57 -11.96 22.12 13.46
N ILE A 58 -11.71 20.82 13.25
CA ILE A 58 -10.75 20.35 12.25
C ILE A 58 -11.27 20.63 10.85
N TYR A 59 -12.54 20.33 10.56
CA TYR A 59 -13.15 20.56 9.26
C TYR A 59 -13.01 22.01 8.82
N GLU A 60 -13.41 22.95 9.67
CA GLU A 60 -13.33 24.38 9.37
C GLU A 60 -11.88 24.85 9.16
N ARG A 61 -10.92 24.32 9.92
CA ARG A 61 -9.52 24.70 9.78
C ARG A 61 -8.86 24.15 8.52
N VAL A 62 -9.22 22.91 8.15
CA VAL A 62 -8.61 22.18 7.03
C VAL A 62 -9.28 22.54 5.71
N PHE A 63 -10.60 22.68 5.67
CA PHE A 63 -11.35 22.87 4.43
C PHE A 63 -11.91 24.31 4.26
N SER A 64 -11.45 25.26 5.08
CA SER A 64 -11.72 26.68 4.82
C SER A 64 -11.08 27.12 3.52
N ALA A 65 -11.71 28.08 2.82
CA ALA A 65 -11.21 28.63 1.57
C ALA A 65 -9.77 29.15 1.75
N ARG A 66 -8.81 28.45 1.15
CA ARG A 66 -7.40 28.80 1.04
C ARG A 66 -6.98 28.58 -0.40
N ASP A 67 -6.07 29.41 -0.90
CA ASP A 67 -5.59 29.34 -2.29
C ASP A 67 -4.46 28.30 -2.48
N ASP A 68 -4.00 27.66 -1.39
CA ASP A 68 -2.86 26.74 -1.40
C ASP A 68 -3.31 25.27 -1.43
N ASP A 69 -2.57 24.43 -2.16
CA ASP A 69 -2.72 22.98 -2.11
C ASP A 69 -2.36 22.44 -0.72
N GLN A 70 -3.24 21.62 -0.13
CA GLN A 70 -3.03 21.07 1.21
C GLN A 70 -2.91 19.54 1.18
N PHE A 71 -1.91 19.03 1.90
CA PHE A 71 -1.75 17.61 2.18
C PHE A 71 -1.92 17.35 3.67
N VAL A 72 -2.95 16.59 4.04
CA VAL A 72 -3.30 16.31 5.43
C VAL A 72 -3.23 14.81 5.71
N LEU A 73 -2.43 14.44 6.70
CA LEU A 73 -2.27 13.05 7.13
C LEU A 73 -3.06 12.77 8.41
N VAL A 74 -3.92 11.76 8.38
CA VAL A 74 -4.66 11.30 9.58
C VAL A 74 -3.90 10.16 10.24
N LYS A 75 -3.21 10.45 11.35
CA LYS A 75 -2.46 9.48 12.17
C LYS A 75 -3.31 8.93 13.32
N GLY A 76 -3.09 7.68 13.72
CA GLY A 76 -3.74 7.06 14.89
C GLY A 76 -3.66 5.53 14.89
N ALA A 77 -3.81 4.91 16.06
CA ALA A 77 -3.78 3.46 16.22
C ALA A 77 -4.86 2.73 15.38
N SER A 78 -4.69 1.44 15.16
CA SER A 78 -5.76 0.61 14.56
C SER A 78 -7.02 0.68 15.43
N GLY A 79 -8.19 0.79 14.81
CA GLY A 79 -9.46 0.95 15.52
C GLY A 79 -9.74 2.34 16.12
N ALA A 80 -8.80 3.31 16.05
CA ALA A 80 -9.02 4.67 16.56
C ALA A 80 -10.04 5.52 15.76
N GLY A 81 -10.70 4.93 14.75
CA GLY A 81 -11.74 5.58 13.96
C GLY A 81 -11.24 6.50 12.83
N LYS A 82 -9.99 6.33 12.36
CA LYS A 82 -9.44 7.08 11.21
C LYS A 82 -10.37 7.07 9.98
N SER A 83 -10.81 5.88 9.56
CA SER A 83 -11.72 5.73 8.41
C SER A 83 -13.08 6.38 8.66
N HIS A 84 -13.55 6.38 9.92
CA HIS A 84 -14.79 7.05 10.31
C HIS A 84 -14.67 8.57 10.21
N LEU A 85 -13.53 9.14 10.64
CA LEU A 85 -13.25 10.58 10.49
C LEU A 85 -13.16 10.99 9.01
N ILE A 86 -12.43 10.24 8.18
CA ILE A 86 -12.36 10.50 6.73
C ILE A 86 -13.74 10.43 6.09
N ARG A 87 -14.56 9.44 6.46
CA ARG A 87 -15.94 9.31 5.97
C ARG A 87 -16.82 10.48 6.42
N TRP A 88 -16.61 10.98 7.63
CA TRP A 88 -17.30 12.17 8.11
C TRP A 88 -16.91 13.43 7.33
N PHE A 89 -15.61 13.65 7.07
CA PHE A 89 -15.15 14.74 6.20
C PHE A 89 -15.75 14.64 4.79
N GLU A 90 -15.74 13.45 4.18
CA GLU A 90 -16.37 13.21 2.89
C GLU A 90 -17.85 13.63 2.91
N SER A 91 -18.58 13.25 3.96
CA SER A 91 -19.99 13.59 4.07
C SER A 91 -20.22 15.08 4.21
N MET A 92 -19.42 15.78 5.03
CA MET A 92 -19.50 17.23 5.18
C MET A 92 -19.12 17.96 3.88
N LEU A 93 -18.06 17.53 3.20
CA LEU A 93 -17.65 18.06 1.90
C LEU A 93 -18.76 17.88 0.86
N GLN A 94 -19.41 16.72 0.77
CA GLN A 94 -20.52 16.53 -0.17
C GLN A 94 -21.75 17.41 0.16
N ILE A 95 -21.99 17.71 1.43
CA ILE A 95 -23.09 18.59 1.88
C ILE A 95 -22.78 20.06 1.56
N HIS A 96 -21.52 20.47 1.73
CA HIS A 96 -21.11 21.87 1.65
C HIS A 96 -20.43 22.26 0.34
N LYS A 97 -20.12 21.30 -0.56
CA LYS A 97 -19.46 21.57 -1.83
C LYS A 97 -20.23 22.58 -2.68
N GLN A 98 -19.49 23.41 -3.39
CA GLN A 98 -20.01 24.28 -4.42
C GLN A 98 -20.15 23.53 -5.75
N ASP A 99 -20.94 24.07 -6.70
CA ASP A 99 -21.18 23.44 -8.01
C ASP A 99 -19.90 23.27 -8.85
N ASN A 100 -18.86 24.07 -8.57
CA ASN A 100 -17.55 24.01 -9.20
C ASN A 100 -16.53 23.13 -8.45
N GLU A 101 -16.94 22.43 -7.40
CA GLU A 101 -16.08 21.57 -6.60
C GLU A 101 -16.41 20.09 -6.83
N ILE A 102 -15.36 19.28 -6.94
CA ILE A 102 -15.47 17.83 -7.11
C ILE A 102 -14.79 17.17 -5.91
N VAL A 103 -15.56 16.37 -5.18
CA VAL A 103 -15.07 15.60 -4.02
C VAL A 103 -14.87 14.16 -4.46
N LEU A 104 -13.61 13.73 -4.57
CA LEU A 104 -13.24 12.37 -4.96
C LEU A 104 -12.96 11.53 -3.73
N TYR A 105 -13.91 10.68 -3.34
CA TYR A 105 -13.72 9.74 -2.25
C TYR A 105 -13.17 8.41 -2.74
N LEU A 106 -11.94 8.09 -2.33
CA LEU A 106 -11.31 6.81 -2.60
C LEU A 106 -11.30 5.96 -1.34
N ARG A 107 -11.97 4.82 -1.42
CA ARG A 107 -11.99 3.85 -0.33
C ARG A 107 -10.73 3.00 -0.39
N ARG A 108 -10.33 2.44 0.76
CA ARG A 108 -9.44 1.28 0.78
C ARG A 108 -10.20 0.10 0.16
N ALA A 109 -10.24 0.03 -1.17
CA ALA A 109 -10.67 -1.16 -1.89
C ALA A 109 -9.40 -1.89 -2.33
N ASP A 110 -9.25 -3.10 -1.79
CA ASP A 110 -8.19 -4.06 -2.10
C ASP A 110 -6.74 -3.61 -1.85
N ASN A 111 -6.47 -2.39 -1.35
CA ASN A 111 -5.12 -1.83 -1.14
C ASN A 111 -4.20 -1.92 -2.37
N THR A 112 -4.78 -2.01 -3.58
CA THR A 112 -4.01 -2.15 -4.82
C THR A 112 -4.13 -0.89 -5.67
N LEU A 113 -3.05 -0.53 -6.36
CA LEU A 113 -3.07 0.56 -7.34
C LEU A 113 -4.16 0.35 -8.39
N LYS A 114 -4.36 -0.91 -8.82
CA LYS A 114 -5.43 -1.32 -9.72
C LYS A 114 -6.81 -1.01 -9.15
N GLY A 115 -7.08 -1.39 -7.91
CA GLY A 115 -8.34 -1.12 -7.23
C GLY A 115 -8.62 0.38 -7.15
N THR A 116 -7.61 1.19 -6.83
CA THR A 116 -7.72 2.65 -6.80
C THR A 116 -8.00 3.24 -8.19
N ILE A 117 -7.29 2.80 -9.23
CA ILE A 117 -7.54 3.25 -10.62
C ILE A 117 -8.95 2.87 -11.04
N LYS A 118 -9.39 1.64 -10.76
CA LYS A 118 -10.74 1.18 -11.09
C LYS A 118 -11.81 2.04 -10.41
N GLN A 119 -11.65 2.31 -9.10
CA GLN A 119 -12.54 3.22 -8.36
C GLN A 119 -12.62 4.59 -9.04
N LEU A 120 -11.47 5.19 -9.39
CA LEU A 120 -11.43 6.48 -10.08
C LEU A 120 -12.19 6.47 -11.41
N VAL A 121 -12.03 5.43 -12.24
CA VAL A 121 -12.70 5.33 -13.55
C VAL A 121 -14.21 5.11 -13.42
N GLU A 122 -14.66 4.57 -12.29
CA GLU A 122 -16.07 4.31 -12.00
C GLU A 122 -16.82 5.55 -11.49
N LEU A 123 -16.12 6.58 -10.99
CA LEU A 123 -16.71 7.84 -10.53
C LEU A 123 -17.39 8.59 -11.69
N GLU A 124 -18.61 9.08 -11.47
CA GLU A 124 -19.40 9.77 -12.50
C GLU A 124 -18.72 11.05 -12.99
N GLU A 125 -18.06 11.75 -12.07
CA GLU A 125 -17.31 12.98 -12.33
C GLU A 125 -16.13 12.72 -13.28
N ILE A 126 -15.51 11.54 -13.20
CA ILE A 126 -14.37 11.14 -14.04
C ILE A 126 -14.83 10.54 -15.37
N LYS A 127 -15.95 9.81 -15.40
CA LYS A 127 -16.52 9.22 -16.63
C LYS A 127 -16.78 10.27 -17.71
N ASN A 128 -17.15 11.48 -17.32
CA ASN A 128 -17.50 12.57 -18.22
C ASN A 128 -16.28 13.40 -18.70
N LEU A 129 -15.07 13.10 -18.22
CA LEU A 129 -13.86 13.77 -18.68
C LEU A 129 -13.49 13.33 -20.11
N PRO A 130 -12.96 14.25 -20.95
CA PRO A 130 -12.71 14.00 -22.38
C PRO A 130 -11.71 12.88 -22.68
N ASN A 131 -10.90 12.45 -21.70
CA ASN A 131 -9.85 11.44 -21.85
C ASN A 131 -10.24 10.04 -21.32
N THR A 132 -11.54 9.70 -21.30
CA THR A 132 -12.04 8.41 -20.78
C THR A 132 -11.34 7.19 -21.40
N SER A 133 -10.86 7.28 -22.65
CA SER A 133 -10.15 6.18 -23.32
C SER A 133 -8.77 5.88 -22.73
N LEU A 134 -8.06 6.89 -22.22
CA LEU A 134 -6.76 6.70 -21.54
C LEU A 134 -6.96 6.00 -20.20
N TYR A 135 -7.92 6.46 -19.43
CA TYR A 135 -8.28 5.86 -18.15
C TYR A 135 -8.79 4.42 -18.31
N LYS A 136 -9.65 4.17 -19.31
CA LYS A 136 -10.08 2.80 -19.66
C LYS A 136 -8.92 1.93 -20.13
N LYS A 137 -7.94 2.48 -20.85
CA LYS A 137 -6.72 1.75 -21.23
C LYS A 137 -5.84 1.42 -20.04
N LEU A 138 -5.66 2.35 -19.08
CA LEU A 138 -4.91 2.10 -17.84
C LEU A 138 -5.61 1.02 -17.00
N ALA A 139 -6.93 1.12 -16.85
CA ALA A 139 -7.73 0.10 -16.19
C ALA A 139 -7.66 -1.25 -16.93
N SER A 140 -7.75 -1.29 -18.26
CA SER A 140 -7.73 -2.53 -19.04
C SER A 140 -6.33 -3.15 -19.19
N ALA A 141 -5.26 -2.34 -19.25
CA ALA A 141 -3.89 -2.85 -19.28
C ALA A 141 -3.55 -3.63 -18.01
N SER A 142 -4.19 -3.28 -16.89
CA SER A 142 -4.09 -4.03 -15.63
C SER A 142 -4.90 -5.34 -15.58
N THR A 143 -5.75 -5.61 -16.58
CA THR A 143 -6.63 -6.81 -16.62
C THR A 143 -6.09 -7.96 -17.47
N THR A 144 -5.06 -7.74 -18.28
CA THR A 144 -4.63 -8.71 -19.31
C THR A 144 -3.29 -9.39 -19.07
N ILE A 145 -2.59 -9.08 -17.98
CA ILE A 145 -1.33 -9.78 -17.67
C ILE A 145 -1.67 -11.00 -16.81
N PRO A 146 -1.46 -12.24 -17.31
CA PRO A 146 -1.56 -13.45 -16.51
C PRO A 146 -0.71 -13.31 -15.23
N GLU A 147 -1.21 -13.83 -14.11
CA GLU A 147 -0.53 -13.76 -12.81
C GLU A 147 0.96 -14.15 -12.88
N LEU A 148 1.25 -15.25 -13.57
CA LEU A 148 2.62 -15.73 -13.74
C LEU A 148 3.49 -14.76 -14.56
N GLU A 149 2.92 -14.10 -15.57
CA GLU A 149 3.65 -13.10 -16.35
C GLU A 149 3.94 -11.85 -15.51
N LEU A 150 2.99 -11.42 -14.67
CA LEU A 150 3.20 -10.27 -13.80
C LEU A 150 4.22 -10.56 -12.70
N LYS A 151 4.13 -11.73 -12.05
CA LYS A 151 5.13 -12.18 -11.06
C LYS A 151 6.53 -12.26 -11.68
N ASN A 152 6.66 -12.83 -12.88
CA ASN A 152 7.95 -12.83 -13.59
C ASN A 152 8.40 -11.41 -13.95
N THR A 153 7.49 -10.51 -14.34
CA THR A 153 7.82 -9.12 -14.65
C THR A 153 8.36 -8.39 -13.41
N ILE A 154 7.71 -8.52 -12.26
CA ILE A 154 8.18 -7.98 -10.97
C ILE A 154 9.59 -8.52 -10.67
N TYR A 155 9.73 -9.84 -10.75
CA TYR A 155 10.98 -10.53 -10.45
C TYR A 155 12.16 -10.08 -11.33
N TYR A 156 11.99 -10.05 -12.65
CA TYR A 156 13.05 -9.66 -13.56
C TYR A 156 13.30 -8.14 -13.56
N SER A 157 12.27 -7.33 -13.26
CA SER A 157 12.47 -5.89 -13.07
C SER A 157 13.37 -5.62 -11.86
N PHE A 158 13.19 -6.36 -10.77
CA PHE A 158 14.06 -6.28 -9.60
C PHE A 158 15.52 -6.64 -9.94
N ILE A 159 15.76 -7.73 -10.67
CA ILE A 159 17.11 -8.11 -11.12
C ILE A 159 17.72 -7.01 -12.00
N ASN A 160 16.95 -6.46 -12.94
CA ASN A 160 17.41 -5.39 -13.82
C ASN A 160 17.78 -4.13 -13.04
N LEU A 161 17.01 -3.77 -12.00
CA LEU A 161 17.34 -2.63 -11.14
C LEU A 161 18.69 -2.83 -10.46
N ILE A 162 18.94 -4.00 -9.87
CA ILE A 162 20.24 -4.35 -9.26
C ILE A 162 21.38 -4.33 -10.30
N GLU A 163 21.11 -4.76 -11.53
CA GLU A 163 22.12 -4.72 -12.60
C GLU A 163 22.50 -3.28 -12.99
N SER A 164 21.50 -2.41 -13.09
CA SER A 164 21.65 -0.99 -13.44
C SER A 164 22.13 -0.10 -12.29
N ASP A 165 21.94 -0.53 -11.05
CA ASP A 165 22.34 0.19 -9.85
C ASP A 165 23.88 0.23 -9.68
N ASP A 166 24.40 1.31 -9.11
CA ASP A 166 25.84 1.49 -8.86
C ASP A 166 26.29 0.98 -7.47
N GLY A 167 25.33 0.45 -6.69
CA GLY A 167 25.48 -0.17 -5.39
C GLY A 167 25.47 0.83 -4.23
N LYS A 168 25.16 2.11 -4.47
CA LYS A 168 25.08 3.14 -3.44
C LYS A 168 23.65 3.33 -2.95
N ALA A 169 23.51 3.76 -1.70
CA ALA A 169 22.23 4.13 -1.09
C ALA A 169 21.72 5.53 -1.52
N GLY A 170 22.38 6.22 -2.46
CA GLY A 170 22.06 7.58 -2.89
C GLY A 170 23.23 8.28 -3.58
N GLU A 171 23.03 9.53 -4.03
CA GLU A 171 24.06 10.28 -4.77
C GLU A 171 25.35 10.52 -3.96
N ASP A 172 25.24 10.63 -2.63
CA ASP A 172 26.33 10.97 -1.69
C ASP A 172 26.61 9.88 -0.61
N GLU A 173 26.05 8.68 -0.75
CA GLU A 173 26.18 7.63 0.28
C GLU A 173 27.26 6.60 -0.03
N GLU A 174 27.75 5.93 1.02
CA GLU A 174 28.70 4.83 0.88
C GLU A 174 28.04 3.65 0.13
N ARG A 175 28.88 2.92 -0.62
CA ARG A 175 28.42 1.77 -1.38
C ARG A 175 28.02 0.64 -0.41
N ILE A 176 26.74 0.29 -0.40
CA ILE A 176 26.16 -0.79 0.42
C ILE A 176 26.74 -2.15 0.01
N ILE A 177 26.77 -2.42 -1.31
CA ILE A 177 27.22 -3.70 -1.85
C ILE A 177 28.32 -3.51 -2.89
N SER A 178 29.41 -4.27 -2.75
CA SER A 178 30.50 -4.22 -3.72
C SER A 178 30.04 -4.61 -5.12
N ASN A 179 30.65 -4.06 -6.18
CA ASN A 179 30.34 -4.44 -7.56
C ASN A 179 30.49 -5.95 -7.83
N VAL A 180 31.40 -6.62 -7.10
CA VAL A 180 31.61 -8.06 -7.20
C VAL A 180 30.46 -8.81 -6.54
N ASP A 181 30.10 -8.42 -5.33
CA ASP A 181 29.02 -9.06 -4.58
C ASP A 181 27.66 -8.80 -5.24
N ARG A 182 27.45 -7.64 -5.87
CA ARG A 182 26.25 -7.36 -6.67
C ARG A 182 26.11 -8.34 -7.83
N LYS A 183 27.18 -8.58 -8.58
CA LYS A 183 27.19 -9.59 -9.66
C LYS A 183 26.98 -11.00 -9.13
N HIS A 184 27.50 -11.30 -7.94
CA HIS A 184 27.26 -12.59 -7.31
C HIS A 184 25.82 -12.75 -6.82
N PHE A 185 25.22 -11.68 -6.30
CA PHE A 185 23.83 -11.63 -5.87
C PHE A 185 22.87 -11.81 -7.05
N ILE A 186 23.14 -11.15 -8.19
CA ILE A 186 22.41 -11.40 -9.44
C ILE A 186 22.50 -12.88 -9.84
N ALA A 187 23.68 -13.50 -9.73
CA ALA A 187 23.85 -14.92 -10.04
C ALA A 187 23.07 -15.84 -9.08
N LEU A 188 22.94 -15.46 -7.80
CA LEU A 188 22.09 -16.16 -6.84
C LEU A 188 20.61 -15.99 -7.17
N LEU A 189 20.15 -14.78 -7.48
CA LEU A 189 18.77 -14.53 -7.92
C LEU A 189 18.47 -15.38 -9.17
N GLN A 190 19.35 -15.42 -10.16
CA GLN A 190 19.15 -16.22 -11.37
C GLN A 190 19.16 -17.75 -11.14
N ASN A 191 19.51 -18.25 -9.94
CA ASN A 191 19.44 -19.67 -9.61
C ASN A 191 17.98 -20.15 -9.52
N SER A 192 17.67 -21.32 -10.09
CA SER A 192 16.29 -21.82 -10.13
C SER A 192 15.68 -22.05 -8.75
N ILE A 193 16.42 -22.64 -7.80
CA ILE A 193 15.90 -22.93 -6.45
C ILE A 193 15.66 -21.64 -5.67
N PHE A 194 16.55 -20.65 -5.80
CA PHE A 194 16.37 -19.36 -5.14
C PHE A 194 15.20 -18.59 -5.75
N LYS A 195 15.07 -18.61 -7.08
CA LYS A 195 13.89 -18.06 -7.77
C LYS A 195 12.60 -18.73 -7.30
N ASP A 196 12.58 -20.06 -7.23
CA ASP A 196 11.38 -20.81 -6.81
C ASP A 196 10.96 -20.43 -5.38
N ARG A 197 11.92 -20.27 -4.45
CA ARG A 197 11.66 -19.78 -3.09
C ARG A 197 11.04 -18.37 -3.08
N LEU A 198 11.57 -17.44 -3.86
CA LEU A 198 11.04 -16.07 -3.91
C LEU A 198 9.65 -15.99 -4.58
N MET A 199 9.37 -16.92 -5.50
CA MET A 199 8.13 -17.01 -6.27
C MET A 199 7.07 -17.89 -5.60
N ASP A 200 7.38 -18.54 -4.48
CA ASP A 200 6.47 -19.45 -3.79
C ASP A 200 5.22 -18.74 -3.26
N THR A 201 4.20 -19.52 -2.93
CA THR A 201 2.96 -19.02 -2.31
C THR A 201 3.31 -18.36 -0.97
N ASN A 202 2.83 -17.13 -0.75
CA ASN A 202 3.24 -16.27 0.38
C ASN A 202 4.71 -15.82 0.39
N GLY A 203 5.49 -16.17 -0.64
CA GLY A 203 6.82 -15.63 -0.88
C GLY A 203 6.79 -14.16 -1.27
N PRO A 204 7.94 -13.46 -1.27
CA PRO A 204 7.99 -12.00 -1.47
C PRO A 204 7.38 -11.54 -2.79
N ILE A 205 7.62 -12.27 -3.88
CA ILE A 205 7.05 -11.89 -5.18
C ILE A 205 5.54 -12.09 -5.19
N ASP A 206 5.01 -13.08 -4.48
CA ASP A 206 3.58 -13.27 -4.30
C ASP A 206 2.98 -12.16 -3.42
N ARG A 207 3.64 -11.77 -2.32
CA ARG A 207 3.23 -10.64 -1.46
C ARG A 207 3.16 -9.32 -2.25
N ILE A 208 4.21 -9.00 -3.01
CA ILE A 208 4.27 -7.80 -3.86
C ILE A 208 3.24 -7.89 -4.99
N TYR A 209 3.09 -9.05 -5.64
CA TYR A 209 2.07 -9.28 -6.66
C TYR A 209 0.67 -9.02 -6.11
N ASN A 210 0.32 -9.57 -4.94
CA ASN A 210 -1.00 -9.40 -4.33
C ASN A 210 -1.32 -7.93 -4.01
N LYS A 211 -0.29 -7.12 -3.72
CA LYS A 211 -0.43 -5.66 -3.57
C LYS A 211 -0.65 -4.93 -4.89
N ILE A 212 -0.17 -5.46 -6.00
CA ILE A 212 -0.30 -4.83 -7.33
C ILE A 212 -1.58 -5.30 -8.03
N ALA A 213 -1.90 -6.58 -7.95
CA ALA A 213 -2.96 -7.25 -8.68
C ALA A 213 -3.95 -7.90 -7.69
N GLU A 214 -5.09 -7.23 -7.50
CA GLU A 214 -6.35 -7.69 -6.87
C GLU A 214 -6.23 -8.89 -5.90
N ASN A 215 -6.49 -8.62 -4.62
CA ASN A 215 -6.64 -9.62 -3.56
C ASN A 215 -7.55 -10.79 -3.97
N LYS A 216 -6.99 -11.98 -4.18
CA LYS A 216 -7.77 -13.23 -4.25
C LYS A 216 -8.38 -13.62 -2.89
N THR A 217 -7.97 -12.97 -1.81
CA THR A 217 -8.39 -13.24 -0.44
C THR A 217 -8.98 -11.97 0.19
N PHE A 218 -10.13 -12.08 0.84
CA PHE A 218 -10.77 -11.00 1.61
C PHE A 218 -9.96 -10.55 2.86
N GLU A 219 -8.71 -10.96 2.97
CA GLU A 219 -7.84 -10.65 4.10
C GLU A 219 -7.18 -9.29 3.89
N ILE A 220 -7.30 -8.43 4.90
CA ILE A 220 -6.61 -7.15 4.98
C ILE A 220 -5.12 -7.46 5.16
N ASN A 221 -4.40 -7.62 4.05
CA ASN A 221 -2.96 -7.81 4.10
C ASN A 221 -2.29 -6.44 4.31
N ASP A 222 -1.97 -6.11 5.57
CA ASP A 222 -1.30 -4.87 5.97
C ASP A 222 0.24 -4.94 5.82
N HIS A 223 0.81 -6.06 5.32
CA HIS A 223 2.25 -6.15 5.02
C HIS A 223 2.65 -5.15 3.93
N ALA A 224 3.84 -4.55 4.01
CA ALA A 224 4.32 -3.64 2.98
C ALA A 224 4.64 -4.39 1.67
N ALA A 225 4.59 -3.69 0.54
CA ALA A 225 4.95 -4.26 -0.77
C ALA A 225 6.47 -4.19 -0.98
N GLU A 226 7.22 -4.78 -0.04
CA GLU A 226 8.68 -4.72 0.02
C GLU A 226 9.27 -6.09 0.34
N PHE A 227 10.57 -6.20 0.16
CA PHE A 227 11.31 -7.37 0.64
C PHE A 227 11.60 -7.20 2.13
N GLU A 228 11.58 -8.31 2.86
CA GLU A 228 11.93 -8.41 4.27
C GLU A 228 13.28 -9.16 4.40
N ILE A 229 13.91 -9.12 5.57
CA ILE A 229 15.24 -9.73 5.80
C ILE A 229 15.15 -11.26 5.59
N GLU A 230 14.06 -11.84 6.09
CA GLU A 230 13.73 -13.25 6.08
C GLU A 230 13.62 -13.84 4.66
N ASP A 231 13.30 -13.01 3.67
CA ASP A 231 13.22 -13.42 2.26
C ASP A 231 14.59 -13.82 1.70
N PHE A 232 15.66 -13.28 2.29
CA PHE A 232 17.04 -13.46 1.84
C PHE A 232 17.89 -14.31 2.79
N GLU A 233 17.35 -14.78 3.92
CA GLU A 233 18.06 -15.66 4.85
C GLU A 233 18.48 -16.96 4.18
N ILE A 234 19.76 -17.32 4.33
CA ILE A 234 20.30 -18.57 3.85
C ILE A 234 20.76 -19.39 5.05
N ASP A 235 20.15 -20.56 5.21
CA ASP A 235 20.57 -21.54 6.21
C ASP A 235 21.50 -22.60 5.59
N SER A 236 22.02 -23.47 6.46
CA SER A 236 22.91 -24.56 6.06
C SER A 236 22.25 -25.58 5.12
N GLU A 237 20.93 -25.77 5.24
CA GLU A 237 20.17 -26.72 4.40
C GLU A 237 20.05 -26.20 2.98
N PHE A 238 19.58 -24.96 2.81
CA PHE A 238 19.47 -24.28 1.53
C PHE A 238 20.83 -24.14 0.86
N ARG A 239 21.87 -23.84 1.66
CA ARG A 239 23.23 -23.80 1.12
C ARG A 239 23.68 -25.14 0.56
N THR A 240 23.38 -26.24 1.24
CA THR A 240 23.68 -27.59 0.76
C THR A 240 22.90 -27.91 -0.51
N ALA A 241 21.64 -27.46 -0.61
CA ALA A 241 20.82 -27.59 -1.81
C ALA A 241 21.43 -26.85 -3.02
N LEU A 242 21.97 -25.65 -2.84
CA LEU A 242 22.67 -24.92 -3.92
C LEU A 242 23.87 -25.71 -4.47
N ILE A 243 24.61 -26.40 -3.59
CA ILE A 243 25.75 -27.22 -4.00
C ILE A 243 25.27 -28.46 -4.75
N SER A 244 24.21 -29.12 -4.26
CA SER A 244 23.71 -30.38 -4.84
C SER A 244 23.17 -30.21 -6.26
N VAL A 245 22.55 -29.07 -6.57
CA VAL A 245 22.08 -28.75 -7.93
C VAL A 245 23.15 -28.11 -8.82
N GLY A 246 24.37 -27.98 -8.32
CA GLY A 246 25.48 -27.45 -9.10
C GLY A 246 25.34 -25.96 -9.43
N ALA A 247 24.81 -25.14 -8.51
CA ALA A 247 24.67 -23.69 -8.69
C ALA A 247 25.98 -23.02 -9.12
N ASP A 248 25.89 -21.88 -9.80
CA ASP A 248 27.06 -21.12 -10.24
C ASP A 248 28.00 -20.76 -9.06
N GLU A 249 29.31 -20.72 -9.31
CA GLU A 249 30.31 -20.43 -8.26
C GLU A 249 30.07 -19.07 -7.60
N LYS A 250 29.62 -18.07 -8.36
CA LYS A 250 29.29 -16.74 -7.85
C LYS A 250 28.09 -16.80 -6.91
N ALA A 251 27.05 -17.54 -7.30
CA ALA A 251 25.87 -17.75 -6.46
C ALA A 251 26.25 -18.41 -5.12
N ARG A 252 27.15 -19.40 -5.14
CA ARG A 252 27.65 -20.03 -3.91
C ARG A 252 28.46 -19.07 -3.04
N LYS A 253 29.29 -18.22 -3.64
CA LYS A 253 30.14 -17.24 -2.93
C LYS A 253 29.33 -16.16 -2.22
N ILE A 254 28.25 -15.67 -2.81
CA ILE A 254 27.37 -14.72 -2.10
C ILE A 254 26.56 -15.45 -1.03
N ALA A 255 26.13 -16.70 -1.31
CA ALA A 255 25.43 -17.50 -0.31
C ALA A 255 26.31 -17.83 0.91
N ASP A 256 27.64 -17.98 0.74
CA ASP A 256 28.60 -18.05 1.87
C ASP A 256 28.58 -16.82 2.76
N LYS A 257 28.43 -15.64 2.15
CA LYS A 257 28.43 -14.37 2.88
C LYS A 257 27.14 -14.11 3.62
N MET A 258 26.03 -14.61 3.09
CA MET A 258 24.68 -14.49 3.66
C MET A 258 24.36 -15.58 4.69
N LEU A 259 25.08 -16.71 4.66
CA LEU A 259 24.87 -17.83 5.58
C LEU A 259 25.01 -17.38 7.04
N ASP A 260 23.92 -17.52 7.81
CA ASP A 260 23.83 -17.12 9.22
C ASP A 260 24.33 -15.68 9.50
N ASN A 261 24.17 -14.78 8.52
CA ASN A 261 24.70 -13.41 8.57
C ASN A 261 23.62 -12.37 8.31
N GLU A 262 22.76 -12.19 9.32
CA GLU A 262 21.66 -11.22 9.30
C GLU A 262 22.17 -9.79 9.06
N GLU A 263 23.31 -9.38 9.64
CA GLU A 263 23.86 -8.03 9.47
C GLU A 263 24.15 -7.71 7.99
N TYR A 264 24.67 -8.69 7.25
CA TYR A 264 24.92 -8.52 5.82
C TYR A 264 23.61 -8.43 5.03
N ILE A 265 22.60 -9.21 5.40
CA ILE A 265 21.30 -9.23 4.73
C ILE A 265 20.52 -7.94 5.00
N SER A 266 20.51 -7.44 6.24
CA SER A 266 19.83 -6.20 6.60
C SER A 266 20.30 -5.01 5.77
N LYS A 267 21.60 -4.96 5.43
CA LYS A 267 22.16 -3.94 4.53
C LYS A 267 21.55 -3.98 3.13
N LEU A 268 21.13 -5.15 2.65
CA LEU A 268 20.52 -5.31 1.33
C LEU A 268 19.04 -4.87 1.29
N VAL A 269 18.39 -4.78 2.44
CA VAL A 269 16.94 -4.56 2.55
C VAL A 269 16.58 -3.17 3.08
N GLN A 270 17.39 -2.59 3.97
CA GLN A 270 17.02 -1.40 4.76
C GLN A 270 17.20 -0.02 4.08
N HIS A 271 17.03 0.08 2.75
CA HIS A 271 17.14 1.36 2.04
C HIS A 271 16.08 1.54 0.95
#